data_AF-A0A845YNX0-F1
#
_entry.id   AF-A0A845YNX0-F1
#
_cell.length_a   1.000
_cell.length_b   1.000
_cell.length_c   1.000
_cell.angle_alpha   90.00
_cell.angle_beta   90.00
_cell.angle_gamma   90.00
#
_symmetry.space_group_name_H-M   'P 1'
#
loop_
_entity.id
_entity.type
_entity.pdbx_description
1 polymer ?
#
loop_
_entity_poly.entity_id
_entity_poly.type
_entity_poly.pdbx_seq_one_letter_code
_entity_poly.pdbx_strand_id
1 'polypeptide(L)'
;YHEQLSIETLLTQRTSGRTPLSIINLSSLGDNANIVFWVSQFLLALNRYAQTHPASELQAVVLFDEADLYLPAQGKPSTKAPMENLLKRARSAGVGLLLATQSPGDLDYKCRDQISSWFVGKVKETTALNKLKPMLSEAKTDVSAKLANQQVGQFFHIQAGNVSSLQANMSLVRAEQVPIEKIITLAAQSKP
;
A
#
# COMPACT_ATOMS: atom_id res chain seq x y z
N TYR A 1 -11.88 -16.78 -21.42
CA TYR A 1 -11.24 -17.33 -20.21
C TYR A 1 -11.48 -16.35 -19.08
N HIS A 2 -12.34 -16.67 -18.12
CA HIS A 2 -12.60 -15.85 -16.93
C HIS A 2 -11.90 -16.50 -15.74
N GLU A 3 -10.69 -16.06 -15.44
CA GLU A 3 -10.02 -16.46 -14.20
C GLU A 3 -10.67 -15.66 -13.05
N GLN A 4 -11.23 -16.38 -12.07
CA GLN A 4 -11.91 -15.75 -10.95
C GLN A 4 -10.87 -15.22 -9.95
N LEU A 5 -11.06 -13.99 -9.47
CA LEU A 5 -10.23 -13.42 -8.42
C LEU A 5 -10.30 -14.28 -7.15
N SER A 6 -9.17 -14.89 -6.79
CA SER A 6 -9.00 -15.69 -5.57
C SER A 6 -7.88 -15.12 -4.72
N ILE A 7 -8.23 -14.57 -3.55
CA ILE A 7 -7.25 -14.04 -2.60
C ILE A 7 -6.35 -15.16 -2.07
N GLU A 8 -6.91 -16.34 -1.85
CA GLU A 8 -6.14 -17.50 -1.41
C GLU A 8 -5.03 -17.81 -2.41
N THR A 9 -5.36 -17.91 -3.70
CA THR A 9 -4.38 -18.13 -4.77
C THR A 9 -3.30 -17.06 -4.77
N LEU A 10 -3.67 -15.78 -4.61
CA LEU A 10 -2.71 -14.67 -4.58
C LEU A 10 -1.77 -14.70 -3.37
N LEU A 11 -2.19 -15.25 -2.23
CA LEU A 11 -1.43 -15.22 -0.97
C LEU A 11 -0.71 -16.52 -0.65
N THR A 12 -1.19 -17.68 -1.12
CA THR A 12 -0.74 -18.99 -0.65
C THR A 12 0.07 -19.80 -1.66
N GLN A 13 0.19 -19.35 -2.91
CA GLN A 13 0.98 -20.04 -3.95
C GLN A 13 2.49 -19.99 -3.67
N ARG A 14 2.98 -20.88 -2.81
CA ARG A 14 4.40 -20.98 -2.47
C ARG A 14 5.15 -21.84 -3.49
N THR A 15 6.18 -21.28 -4.09
CA THR A 15 7.24 -22.05 -4.75
C THR A 15 8.41 -22.21 -3.78
N SER A 16 8.75 -23.47 -3.47
CA SER A 16 10.00 -23.90 -2.81
C SER A 16 10.57 -22.98 -1.73
N GLY A 17 9.89 -22.85 -0.58
CA GLY A 17 10.44 -22.17 0.61
C GLY A 17 10.64 -20.67 0.48
N ARG A 18 10.20 -20.04 -0.62
CA ARG A 18 10.23 -18.59 -0.82
C ARG A 18 8.89 -17.96 -0.46
N THR A 19 8.94 -16.70 -0.01
CA THR A 19 7.74 -15.89 0.16
C THR A 19 7.17 -15.53 -1.21
N PRO A 20 5.90 -15.85 -1.50
CA PRO A 20 5.28 -15.50 -2.78
C PRO A 20 5.11 -13.99 -2.93
N LEU A 21 5.27 -13.49 -4.17
CA LEU A 21 5.01 -12.11 -4.54
C LEU A 21 3.99 -12.09 -5.67
N SER A 22 2.79 -11.60 -5.36
CA SER A 22 1.73 -11.38 -6.33
C SER A 22 1.68 -9.91 -6.73
N ILE A 23 1.77 -9.63 -8.03
CA ILE A 23 1.70 -8.27 -8.58
C ILE A 23 0.43 -8.17 -9.42
N ILE A 24 -0.45 -7.24 -9.04
CA ILE A 24 -1.64 -6.90 -9.80
C ILE A 24 -1.33 -5.62 -10.58
N ASN A 25 -1.26 -5.73 -11.90
CA ASN A 25 -1.10 -4.57 -12.77
C ASN A 25 -2.47 -4.03 -13.22
N LEU A 26 -2.74 -2.76 -12.91
CA LEU A 26 -3.99 -2.07 -13.23
C LEU A 26 -3.88 -1.17 -14.48
N SER A 27 -2.70 -1.10 -15.12
CA SER A 27 -2.42 -0.15 -16.20
C SER A 27 -3.29 -0.35 -17.45
N SER A 28 -3.81 -1.56 -17.68
CA SER A 28 -4.66 -1.87 -18.82
C SER A 28 -6.15 -1.54 -18.62
N LEU A 29 -6.55 -1.07 -17.43
CA LEU A 29 -7.96 -0.77 -17.13
C LEU A 29 -8.44 0.58 -17.71
N GLY A 30 -7.54 1.35 -18.34
CA GLY A 30 -7.86 2.57 -19.05
C GLY A 30 -7.99 3.78 -18.12
N ASP A 31 -9.12 3.89 -17.42
CA ASP A 31 -9.44 5.05 -16.59
C ASP A 31 -9.53 4.74 -15.08
N ASN A 32 -9.54 5.81 -14.28
CA ASN A 32 -9.62 5.72 -12.84
C ASN A 32 -10.94 5.11 -12.34
N ALA A 33 -12.04 5.22 -13.08
CA ALA A 33 -13.31 4.65 -12.68
C ALA A 33 -13.25 3.11 -12.71
N ASN A 34 -12.65 2.55 -13.77
CA ASN A 34 -12.41 1.11 -13.90
C ASN A 34 -11.41 0.61 -12.85
N ILE A 35 -10.34 1.37 -12.58
CA ILE A 35 -9.38 1.05 -11.53
C ILE A 35 -10.07 0.99 -10.17
N VAL A 36 -10.81 2.04 -9.80
CA VAL A 36 -11.54 2.12 -8.51
C VAL A 36 -12.57 1.01 -8.41
N PHE A 37 -13.31 0.71 -9.48
CA PHE A 37 -14.27 -0.39 -9.49
C PHE A 37 -13.60 -1.74 -9.23
N TRP A 38 -12.52 -2.03 -9.96
CA TRP A 38 -11.79 -3.30 -9.81
C TRP A 38 -11.19 -3.44 -8.41
N VAL A 39 -10.55 -2.38 -7.90
CA VAL A 39 -9.96 -2.36 -6.56
C VAL A 39 -11.04 -2.50 -5.48
N SER A 40 -12.25 -1.96 -5.70
CA SER A 40 -13.37 -2.18 -4.79
C SER A 40 -13.74 -3.66 -4.70
N GLN A 41 -13.80 -4.38 -5.83
CA GLN A 41 -14.05 -5.82 -5.83
C GLN A 41 -12.92 -6.61 -5.15
N PHE A 42 -11.67 -6.21 -5.40
CA PHE A 42 -10.50 -6.79 -4.72
C PHE A 42 -10.57 -6.60 -3.21
N LEU A 43 -10.87 -5.39 -2.73
CA LEU A 43 -11.01 -5.10 -1.30
C LEU A 43 -12.16 -5.88 -0.66
N LEU A 44 -13.28 -6.08 -1.36
CA LEU A 44 -14.38 -6.92 -0.88
C LEU A 44 -13.96 -8.37 -0.74
N ALA A 45 -13.22 -8.92 -1.71
CA ALA A 45 -12.69 -10.27 -1.65
C ALA A 45 -11.67 -10.42 -0.51
N LEU A 46 -10.77 -9.45 -0.34
CA LEU A 46 -9.76 -9.43 0.71
C LEU A 46 -10.37 -9.29 2.11
N ASN A 47 -11.41 -8.47 2.27
CA ASN A 47 -12.19 -8.41 3.51
C ASN A 47 -12.83 -9.76 3.85
N ARG A 48 -13.38 -10.46 2.85
CA ARG A 48 -13.99 -11.77 3.03
C ARG A 48 -12.94 -12.80 3.45
N TYR A 49 -11.79 -12.79 2.80
CA TYR A 49 -10.65 -13.62 3.17
C TYR A 49 -10.22 -13.38 4.63
N ALA A 50 -10.04 -12.12 5.01
CA ALA A 50 -9.67 -11.75 6.38
C ALA A 50 -10.69 -12.20 7.44
N GLN A 51 -11.98 -12.28 7.08
CA GLN A 51 -13.02 -12.80 7.99
C GLN A 51 -12.98 -14.32 8.14
N THR A 52 -12.60 -15.05 7.09
CA THR A 52 -12.61 -16.52 7.09
C THR A 52 -11.25 -17.15 7.44
N HIS A 53 -10.18 -16.35 7.50
CA HIS A 53 -8.82 -16.80 7.80
C HIS A 53 -8.21 -16.01 8.97
N PRO A 54 -8.74 -16.15 10.19
CA PRO A 54 -8.15 -15.52 11.37
C PRO A 54 -6.75 -16.07 11.63
N ALA A 55 -5.83 -15.20 12.07
CA ALA A 55 -4.47 -15.60 12.40
C ALA A 55 -3.83 -14.65 13.42
N SER A 56 -3.10 -15.23 14.38
CA SER A 56 -2.32 -14.47 15.35
C SER A 56 -0.97 -14.00 14.80
N GLU A 57 -0.42 -14.72 13.82
CA GLU A 57 0.85 -14.44 13.16
C GLU A 57 0.65 -13.77 11.79
N LEU A 58 1.66 -13.03 11.32
CA LEU A 58 1.63 -12.40 10.01
C LEU A 58 1.59 -13.45 8.89
N GLN A 59 0.57 -13.38 8.05
CA GLN A 59 0.36 -14.28 6.91
C GLN A 59 0.66 -13.62 5.57
N ALA A 60 0.36 -12.33 5.44
CA ALA A 60 0.52 -11.58 4.21
C ALA A 60 0.71 -10.07 4.47
N VAL A 61 1.33 -9.39 3.52
CA VAL A 61 1.34 -7.92 3.45
C VAL A 61 0.77 -7.51 2.10
N VAL A 62 -0.22 -6.62 2.12
CA VAL A 62 -0.85 -6.07 0.92
C VAL A 62 -0.43 -4.60 0.79
N LEU A 63 0.21 -4.28 -0.34
CA LEU A 63 0.63 -2.93 -0.68
C LEU A 63 -0.38 -2.30 -1.65
N PHE A 64 -0.89 -1.12 -1.30
CA PHE A 64 -1.65 -0.26 -2.21
C PHE A 64 -0.80 0.94 -2.58
N ASP A 65 -0.43 1.02 -3.86
CA ASP A 65 0.23 2.19 -4.43
C ASP A 65 -0.81 3.23 -4.84
N GLU A 66 -0.44 4.50 -4.82
CA GLU A 66 -1.35 5.65 -5.00
C GLU A 66 -2.59 5.57 -4.10
N ALA A 67 -2.38 5.33 -2.80
CA ALA A 67 -3.43 5.07 -1.82
C ALA A 67 -4.46 6.20 -1.69
N ASP A 68 -4.10 7.44 -2.02
CA ASP A 68 -5.02 8.58 -2.06
C ASP A 68 -6.12 8.43 -3.13
N LEU A 69 -5.89 7.65 -4.19
CA LEU A 69 -6.96 7.29 -5.14
C LEU A 69 -8.06 6.46 -4.48
N TYR A 70 -7.71 5.61 -3.51
CA TYR A 70 -8.62 4.68 -2.86
C TYR A 70 -9.19 5.20 -1.54
N LEU A 71 -8.43 6.06 -0.86
CA LEU A 71 -8.76 6.70 0.40
C LEU A 71 -8.60 8.22 0.31
N PRO A 72 -9.31 8.92 -0.58
CA PRO A 72 -9.13 10.35 -0.72
C PRO A 72 -9.72 11.10 0.49
N ALA A 73 -9.09 12.22 0.85
CA ALA A 73 -9.58 13.16 1.86
C ALA A 73 -10.92 13.76 1.47
N GLN A 74 -11.17 13.91 0.16
CA GLN A 74 -12.42 14.40 -0.40
C GLN A 74 -13.07 13.36 -1.30
N GLY A 75 -14.40 13.27 -1.23
CA GLY A 75 -15.15 12.26 -1.97
C GLY A 75 -15.24 10.90 -1.26
N LYS A 76 -16.01 10.00 -1.88
CA LYS A 76 -16.31 8.67 -1.36
C LYS A 76 -16.33 7.65 -2.52
N PRO A 77 -15.17 7.29 -3.08
CA PRO A 77 -15.11 6.23 -4.09
C PRO A 77 -15.61 4.91 -3.49
N SER A 78 -15.99 3.96 -4.36
CA SER A 78 -16.47 2.63 -3.95
C SER A 78 -15.43 1.80 -3.19
N THR A 79 -14.17 2.22 -3.19
CA THR A 79 -13.05 1.64 -2.45
C THR A 79 -12.94 2.12 -1.00
N LYS A 80 -13.46 3.31 -0.67
CA LYS A 80 -13.24 3.96 0.62
C LYS A 80 -13.75 3.13 1.80
N ALA A 81 -15.04 2.78 1.78
CA ALA A 81 -15.64 2.01 2.86
C ALA A 81 -15.05 0.58 2.99
N PRO A 82 -14.80 -0.18 1.90
CA PRO A 82 -14.09 -1.45 1.98
C PRO A 82 -12.66 -1.35 2.55
N MET A 83 -11.94 -0.28 2.23
CA MET A 83 -10.58 -0.06 2.73
C MET A 83 -10.57 0.31 4.22
N GLU A 84 -11.45 1.23 4.66
CA GLU A 84 -11.62 1.55 6.09
C GLU A 84 -11.96 0.29 6.92
N ASN A 85 -12.81 -0.56 6.35
CA ASN A 85 -13.18 -1.85 6.92
C ASN A 85 -11.99 -2.81 7.03
N LEU A 86 -11.15 -2.86 6.01
CA LEU A 86 -9.96 -3.69 5.98
C LEU A 86 -8.94 -3.20 7.02
N LEU A 87 -8.67 -1.89 7.09
CA LEU A 87 -7.77 -1.28 8.08
C LEU A 87 -8.12 -1.69 9.51
N LYS A 88 -9.42 -1.73 9.85
CA LYS A 88 -9.88 -2.11 11.20
C LYS A 88 -9.75 -3.60 11.50
N ARG A 89 -9.83 -4.47 10.50
CA ARG A 89 -9.95 -5.93 10.70
C ARG A 89 -8.73 -6.74 10.25
N ALA A 90 -7.87 -6.20 9.40
CA ALA A 90 -6.75 -6.94 8.82
C ALA A 90 -5.81 -7.55 9.88
N ARG A 91 -5.65 -6.86 11.02
CA ARG A 91 -4.83 -7.35 12.14
C ARG A 91 -5.29 -8.69 12.69
N SER A 92 -6.59 -8.95 12.83
CA SER A 92 -7.08 -10.23 13.38
C SER A 92 -6.91 -11.40 12.40
N ALA A 93 -6.63 -11.10 11.13
CA ALA A 93 -6.33 -12.05 10.07
C ALA A 93 -4.83 -12.19 9.81
N GLY A 94 -3.97 -11.57 10.61
CA GLY A 94 -2.54 -11.55 10.32
C GLY A 94 -2.20 -10.90 8.96
N VAL A 95 -3.03 -9.98 8.46
CA VAL A 95 -2.79 -9.25 7.21
C VAL A 95 -2.24 -7.86 7.54
N GLY A 96 -1.01 -7.59 7.10
CA GLY A 96 -0.41 -6.26 7.12
C GLY A 96 -0.86 -5.44 5.91
N LEU A 97 -1.07 -4.13 6.12
CA LEU A 97 -1.39 -3.20 5.04
C LEU A 97 -0.26 -2.17 4.93
N LEU A 98 0.20 -1.93 3.70
CA LEU A 98 1.12 -0.86 3.37
C LEU A 98 0.46 0.07 2.37
N LEU A 99 0.34 1.34 2.72
CA LEU A 99 -0.27 2.37 1.89
C LEU A 99 0.84 3.32 1.43
N ALA A 100 1.06 3.42 0.12
CA ALA A 100 2.02 4.32 -0.47
C ALA A 100 1.29 5.45 -1.22
N THR A 101 1.79 6.68 -1.09
CA THR A 101 1.24 7.85 -1.79
C THR A 101 2.30 8.94 -1.89
N GLN A 102 2.29 9.67 -3.00
CA GLN A 102 3.09 10.88 -3.19
C GLN A 102 2.39 12.12 -2.63
N SER A 103 1.09 12.02 -2.38
CA SER A 103 0.20 13.11 -1.96
C SER A 103 -0.40 12.79 -0.58
N PRO A 104 0.42 12.67 0.48
CA PRO A 104 -0.05 12.22 1.80
C PRO A 104 -1.10 13.14 2.41
N GLY A 105 -1.08 14.42 2.02
CA GLY A 105 -2.09 15.39 2.42
C GLY A 105 -3.48 15.15 1.85
N ASP A 106 -3.59 14.38 0.77
CA ASP A 106 -4.84 14.04 0.09
C ASP A 106 -5.40 12.68 0.55
N LEU A 107 -4.74 12.02 1.50
CA LEU A 107 -5.25 10.81 2.15
C LEU A 107 -6.29 11.13 3.23
N ASP A 108 -7.35 10.34 3.36
CA ASP A 108 -8.39 10.48 4.37
C ASP A 108 -7.83 10.51 5.80
N TYR A 109 -8.21 11.55 6.56
CA TYR A 109 -7.65 11.77 7.88
C TYR A 109 -8.05 10.70 8.90
N LYS A 110 -9.25 10.11 8.81
CA LYS A 110 -9.71 9.08 9.75
C LYS A 110 -8.95 7.78 9.58
N CYS A 111 -8.48 7.51 8.36
CA CYS A 111 -7.66 6.35 8.07
C CYS A 111 -6.25 6.49 8.66
N ARG A 112 -5.75 7.72 8.85
CA ARG A 112 -4.42 7.99 9.43
C ARG A 112 -4.33 7.46 10.86
N ASP A 113 -5.40 7.58 11.64
CA ASP A 113 -5.46 7.08 13.02
C ASP A 113 -5.34 5.55 13.12
N GLN A 114 -5.60 4.82 12.02
CA GLN A 114 -5.43 3.36 11.96
C GLN A 114 -4.00 2.96 11.56
N ILE A 115 -3.17 3.91 11.11
CA ILE A 115 -1.81 3.65 10.65
C ILE A 115 -0.88 3.75 11.85
N SER A 116 -0.30 2.61 12.22
CA SER A 116 0.60 2.51 13.38
C SER A 116 2.03 2.96 13.10
N SER A 117 2.46 2.91 11.84
CA SER A 117 3.85 3.14 11.44
C SER A 117 3.89 3.96 10.16
N TRP A 118 4.66 5.04 10.17
CA TRP A 118 4.83 5.96 9.05
C TRP A 118 6.27 5.90 8.56
N PHE A 119 6.44 5.80 7.25
CA PHE A 119 7.74 5.94 6.58
C PHE A 119 7.70 7.19 5.72
N VAL A 120 8.21 8.30 6.24
CA VAL A 120 8.14 9.60 5.57
C VAL A 120 9.46 9.84 4.86
N GLY A 121 9.42 9.80 3.53
CA GLY A 121 10.56 10.12 2.67
C GLY A 121 10.66 11.62 2.38
N LYS A 122 11.40 11.93 1.32
CA LYS A 122 11.65 13.32 0.92
C LYS A 122 10.36 14.05 0.53
N VAL A 123 10.08 15.15 1.23
CA VAL A 123 8.98 16.08 0.89
C VAL A 123 9.55 17.47 0.75
N LYS A 124 9.51 18.02 -0.48
CA LYS A 124 10.06 19.35 -0.80
C LYS A 124 9.00 20.44 -0.72
N GLU A 125 7.78 20.14 -1.17
CA GLU A 125 6.72 21.13 -1.31
C GLU A 125 6.21 21.62 0.04
N THR A 126 6.27 22.93 0.28
CA THR A 126 5.84 23.55 1.54
C THR A 126 4.38 23.22 1.86
N THR A 127 3.51 23.18 0.85
CA THR A 127 2.09 22.81 1.01
C THR A 127 1.95 21.36 1.48
N ALA A 128 2.71 20.43 0.90
CA ALA A 128 2.71 19.02 1.31
C ALA A 128 3.26 18.86 2.73
N LEU A 129 4.35 19.56 3.08
CA LEU A 129 4.88 19.61 4.44
C LEU A 129 3.84 20.10 5.44
N ASN A 130 3.13 21.18 5.12
CA ASN A 130 2.08 21.72 5.99
C ASN A 130 0.93 20.73 6.20
N LYS A 131 0.52 19.97 5.17
CA LYS A 131 -0.50 18.93 5.29
C LYS A 131 -0.03 17.72 6.13
N LEU A 132 1.28 17.48 6.20
CA LEU A 132 1.90 16.42 7.01
C LEU A 132 2.12 16.80 8.47
N LYS A 133 2.26 18.10 8.78
CA LYS A 133 2.53 18.58 10.15
C LYS A 133 1.64 17.95 11.24
N PRO A 134 0.30 17.82 11.06
CA PRO A 134 -0.54 17.19 12.08
C PRO A 134 -0.20 15.72 12.36
N MET A 135 0.39 15.03 11.38
CA MET A 135 0.79 13.63 11.48
C MET A 135 2.17 13.50 12.13
N LEU A 136 3.02 14.51 11.93
CA LEU A 136 4.34 14.62 12.54
C LEU A 136 4.28 15.20 13.95
N SER A 137 3.19 15.88 14.35
CA SER A 137 3.11 16.50 15.68
C SER A 137 3.05 15.49 16.83
N GLU A 138 2.71 14.23 16.55
CA GLU A 138 2.81 13.13 17.53
C GLU A 138 4.25 12.68 17.75
N ALA A 139 5.17 13.03 16.83
CA ALA A 139 6.57 12.72 16.98
C ALA A 139 7.20 13.58 18.09
N LYS A 140 7.97 12.95 18.97
CA LYS A 140 8.72 13.64 20.04
C LYS A 140 9.80 14.60 19.49
N THR A 141 10.16 14.45 18.24
CA THR A 141 11.18 15.25 17.56
C THR A 141 10.59 15.80 16.28
N ASP A 142 10.62 17.13 16.12
CA ASP A 142 10.21 17.74 14.87
C ASP A 142 11.21 17.41 13.76
N VAL A 143 10.74 16.62 12.79
CA VAL A 143 11.49 16.23 11.61
C VAL A 143 11.08 17.00 10.36
N SER A 144 10.08 17.89 10.45
CA SER A 144 9.50 18.61 9.30
C SER A 144 10.58 19.38 8.52
N ALA A 145 11.49 20.05 9.23
CA ALA A 145 12.61 20.79 8.63
C ALA A 145 13.66 19.90 7.96
N LYS A 146 13.73 18.60 8.34
CA LYS A 146 14.70 17.64 7.81
C LYS A 146 14.17 16.89 6.59
N LEU A 147 12.85 16.83 6.39
CA LEU A 147 12.20 16.14 5.27
C LEU A 147 12.63 16.68 3.90
N ALA A 148 12.81 18.00 3.76
CA ALA A 148 13.24 18.62 2.51
C ALA A 148 14.65 18.20 2.09
N ASN A 149 15.51 17.88 3.07
CA ASN A 149 16.92 17.56 2.88
C ASN A 149 17.20 16.06 2.76
N GLN A 150 16.19 15.20 2.90
CA GLN A 150 16.38 13.76 2.70
C GLN A 150 16.83 13.43 1.28
N GLN A 151 17.65 12.40 1.16
CA GLN A 151 18.06 11.81 -0.11
C GLN A 151 17.11 10.68 -0.51
N VAL A 152 17.21 10.24 -1.77
CA VAL A 152 16.45 9.07 -2.24
C VAL A 152 16.83 7.85 -1.41
N GLY A 153 15.83 7.09 -0.96
CA GLY A 153 16.03 5.94 -0.08
C GLY A 153 16.13 6.28 1.41
N GLN A 154 16.14 7.56 1.79
CA GLN A 154 16.07 7.98 3.19
C GLN A 154 14.63 8.22 3.62
N PHE A 155 14.27 7.63 4.76
CA PHE A 155 12.96 7.77 5.39
C PHE A 155 13.13 8.09 6.87
N PHE A 156 12.18 8.83 7.43
CA PHE A 156 11.93 8.79 8.87
C PHE A 156 10.86 7.75 9.14
N HIS A 157 11.21 6.78 9.97
CA HIS A 157 10.26 5.83 10.54
C HIS A 157 9.70 6.43 11.83
N ILE A 158 8.39 6.67 11.85
CA ILE A 158 7.66 7.24 12.97
C ILE A 158 6.65 6.21 13.46
N GLN A 159 6.79 5.81 14.72
CA GLN A 159 5.93 4.80 15.35
C GLN A 159 5.81 5.11 16.84
N ALA A 160 4.57 5.20 17.34
CA ALA A 160 4.27 5.53 18.74
C ALA A 160 5.04 6.77 19.25
N GLY A 161 5.12 7.81 18.43
CA GLY A 161 5.84 9.06 18.70
C GLY A 161 7.37 8.99 18.68
N ASN A 162 7.95 7.79 18.53
CA ASN A 162 9.40 7.64 18.37
C ASN A 162 9.77 7.86 16.90
N VAL A 163 10.90 8.53 16.68
CA VAL A 163 11.43 8.79 15.35
C VAL A 163 12.80 8.14 15.19
N SER A 164 12.96 7.41 14.10
CA SER A 164 14.23 6.80 13.71
C SER A 164 14.51 7.05 12.24
N SER A 165 15.77 7.21 11.88
CA SER A 165 16.17 7.28 10.46
C SER A 165 16.26 5.88 9.88
N LEU A 166 15.74 5.70 8.68
CA LEU A 166 15.81 4.47 7.92
C LEU A 166 16.44 4.75 6.55
N GLN A 167 17.46 3.98 6.20
CA GLN A 167 18.07 3.98 4.87
C GLN A 167 17.65 2.70 4.17
N ALA A 168 16.78 2.83 3.17
CA ALA A 168 16.51 1.77 2.23
C ALA A 168 17.63 1.73 1.19
N ASN A 169 18.15 0.54 0.93
CA ASN A 169 18.96 0.30 -0.25
C ASN A 169 18.02 0.21 -1.46
N MET A 170 18.51 0.63 -2.63
CA MET A 170 17.80 0.37 -3.89
C MET A 170 17.49 -1.12 -4.01
N SER A 171 16.31 -1.44 -4.54
CA SER A 171 15.93 -2.82 -4.85
C SER A 171 17.07 -3.51 -5.61
N LEU A 172 17.43 -4.72 -5.18
CA LEU A 172 18.38 -5.58 -5.89
C LEU A 172 17.86 -5.96 -7.29
N VAL A 173 16.56 -5.79 -7.51
CA VAL A 173 15.92 -5.87 -8.83
C VAL A 173 16.05 -4.52 -9.51
N ARG A 174 16.96 -4.42 -10.49
CA ARG A 174 17.00 -3.29 -11.41
C ARG A 174 15.72 -3.30 -12.23
N ALA A 175 14.93 -2.24 -12.11
CA ALA A 175 13.75 -2.04 -12.94
C ALA A 175 14.19 -1.68 -14.36
N GLU A 176 14.54 -2.68 -15.17
CA GLU A 176 14.49 -2.51 -16.62
C GLU A 176 13.02 -2.35 -17.01
N GLN A 177 12.71 -1.35 -17.84
CA GLN A 177 11.37 -1.25 -18.42
C GLN A 177 11.15 -2.47 -19.31
N VAL A 178 10.24 -3.35 -18.86
CA VAL A 178 9.80 -4.50 -19.63
C VAL A 178 8.57 -4.09 -20.44
N PRO A 179 8.57 -4.25 -21.78
CA PRO A 179 7.38 -3.98 -22.59
C PRO A 179 6.17 -4.80 -22.12
N ILE A 180 4.97 -4.23 -22.22
CA ILE A 180 3.74 -4.87 -21.72
C ILE A 180 3.48 -6.22 -22.40
N GLU A 181 3.87 -6.36 -23.67
CA GLU A 181 3.75 -7.61 -24.43
C GLU A 181 4.60 -8.73 -23.81
N LYS A 182 5.79 -8.37 -23.30
CA LYS A 182 6.67 -9.31 -22.61
C LYS A 182 6.11 -9.67 -21.23
N ILE A 183 5.48 -8.73 -20.52
CA ILE A 183 4.77 -9.02 -19.26
C ILE A 183 3.61 -9.99 -19.50
N ILE A 184 2.77 -9.75 -20.52
CA ILE A 184 1.64 -10.63 -20.88
C ILE A 184 2.15 -12.03 -21.25
N THR A 185 3.22 -12.11 -22.04
CA THR A 185 3.83 -13.39 -22.45
C THR A 185 4.33 -14.17 -21.23
N LEU A 186 5.06 -13.52 -20.33
CA LEU A 186 5.57 -14.15 -19.11
C LEU A 186 4.42 -14.56 -18.18
N ALA A 187 3.40 -13.73 -18.00
CA ALA A 187 2.23 -14.05 -17.19
C ALA A 187 1.47 -15.28 -17.70
N ALA A 188 1.38 -15.46 -19.03
CA ALA A 188 0.79 -16.66 -19.63
C ALA A 188 1.60 -17.94 -19.37
N GLN A 189 2.94 -17.81 -19.23
CA GLN A 189 3.86 -18.93 -18.95
C GLN A 189 3.91 -19.30 -17.46
N SER A 190 3.62 -18.35 -16.57
CA SER A 190 3.61 -18.53 -15.11
C SER A 190 2.34 -19.21 -14.57
N LYS A 191 1.42 -19.63 -15.45
CA LYS A 191 0.22 -20.35 -15.04
C LYS A 191 0.60 -21.71 -14.44
N PRO A 192 0.02 -22.09 -13.29
CA PRO A 192 0.15 -23.45 -12.78
C PRO A 192 -0.44 -24.49 -13.75
#